data_AF-A0A8D8VYR3-F1
#
_entry.id   AF-A0A8D8VYR3-F1
#
_cell.length_a   1.000
_cell.length_b   1.000
_cell.length_c   1.000
_cell.angle_alpha   90.00
_cell.angle_beta   90.00
_cell.angle_gamma   90.00
#
_symmetry.space_group_name_H-M   'P 1'
#
loop_
_entity.id
_entity.type
_entity.pdbx_description
1 polymer ?
#
loop_
_entity_poly.entity_id
_entity_poly.type
_entity_poly.pdbx_seq_one_letter_code
_entity_poly.pdbx_strand_id
1 'polypeptide(L)'
;MEDLFKSATSVLITPKCHDVFFKDWNFLNEECLKSLLSRGLGLGIVAGSLLVKLPQIVKIYSEKSAEGISFWGVLCELLAIVANTAYSFVNRFPFRQLSS
;
A
#
# COMPACT_ATOMS: atom_id res chain seq x y z
N MET A 1 -18.37 -4.84 6.17
CA MET A 1 -17.04 -5.51 6.14
C MET A 1 -16.91 -6.46 4.94
N GLU A 2 -18.00 -7.09 4.51
CA GLU A 2 -18.02 -8.00 3.34
C GLU A 2 -17.70 -7.28 2.00
N ASP A 3 -18.14 -6.04 1.81
CA ASP A 3 -17.84 -5.26 0.58
C ASP A 3 -16.36 -4.87 0.47
N LEU A 4 -15.73 -4.62 1.62
CA LEU A 4 -14.30 -4.29 1.70
C LEU A 4 -13.46 -5.51 1.34
N PHE A 5 -13.89 -6.70 1.78
CA PHE A 5 -13.22 -7.95 1.45
C PHE A 5 -13.35 -8.28 -0.04
N LYS A 6 -14.52 -8.04 -0.64
CA LYS A 6 -14.79 -8.25 -2.07
C LYS A 6 -14.00 -7.28 -2.95
N SER A 7 -13.93 -6.00 -2.56
CA SER A 7 -13.05 -5.02 -3.22
C SER A 7 -11.58 -5.39 -3.06
N ALA A 8 -11.15 -5.80 -1.85
CA ALA A 8 -9.77 -6.20 -1.60
C ALA A 8 -9.37 -7.44 -2.41
N THR A 9 -10.27 -8.41 -2.58
CA THR A 9 -9.99 -9.59 -3.41
C THR A 9 -9.86 -9.24 -4.88
N SER A 10 -10.68 -8.34 -5.43
CA SER A 10 -10.51 -7.86 -6.81
C SER A 10 -9.24 -7.02 -7.01
N VAL A 11 -8.78 -6.31 -5.97
CA VAL A 11 -7.51 -5.58 -6.02
C VAL A 11 -6.32 -6.54 -5.99
N LEU A 12 -6.41 -7.60 -5.18
CA LEU A 12 -5.31 -8.55 -4.99
C LEU A 12 -5.22 -9.61 -6.10
N ILE A 13 -6.37 -10.08 -6.61
CA ILE A 13 -6.49 -11.16 -7.59
C ILE A 13 -7.30 -10.68 -8.81
N THR A 14 -6.67 -10.69 -9.98
CA THR A 14 -7.34 -10.48 -11.28
C THR A 14 -8.28 -11.66 -11.57
N PRO A 15 -9.46 -11.46 -12.20
CA PRO A 15 -10.40 -12.54 -12.55
C PRO A 15 -9.74 -13.71 -13.29
N LYS A 16 -8.77 -13.45 -14.18
CA LYS A 16 -7.99 -14.51 -14.85
C LYS A 16 -7.19 -15.39 -13.88
N CYS A 17 -6.58 -14.81 -12.86
CA CYS A 17 -5.84 -15.58 -11.84
C CYS A 17 -6.77 -16.27 -10.85
N HIS A 18 -7.97 -15.74 -10.64
CA HIS A 18 -9.01 -16.41 -9.84
C HIS A 18 -9.43 -17.73 -10.50
N ASP A 19 -9.69 -17.73 -11.81
CA ASP A 19 -9.99 -18.97 -12.54
C ASP A 19 -8.82 -19.97 -12.48
N VAL A 20 -7.56 -19.54 -12.71
CA VAL A 20 -6.40 -20.46 -12.66
C VAL A 20 -6.19 -21.06 -11.26
N PHE A 21 -6.40 -20.28 -10.20
CA PHE A 21 -6.26 -20.78 -8.82
C PHE A 21 -7.39 -21.72 -8.39
N PHE A 22 -8.65 -21.35 -8.65
CA PHE A 22 -9.80 -22.08 -8.11
C PHE A 22 -10.39 -23.12 -9.07
N LYS A 23 -10.24 -22.93 -10.38
CA LYS A 23 -10.81 -23.81 -11.41
C LYS A 23 -9.81 -24.85 -11.90
N ASP A 24 -8.57 -24.42 -12.17
CA ASP A 24 -7.50 -25.31 -12.63
C ASP A 24 -6.63 -25.87 -11.49
N TRP A 25 -6.91 -25.50 -10.23
CA TRP A 25 -6.13 -25.88 -9.04
C TRP A 25 -4.62 -25.58 -9.15
N ASN A 26 -4.25 -24.60 -10.00
CA ASN A 26 -2.87 -24.27 -10.32
C ASN A 26 -2.36 -23.09 -9.48
N PHE A 27 -2.16 -23.33 -8.18
CA PHE A 27 -1.67 -22.33 -7.21
C PHE A 27 -0.23 -21.84 -7.46
N LEU A 28 0.55 -22.57 -8.26
CA LEU A 28 1.97 -22.32 -8.52
C LEU A 28 2.22 -21.69 -9.90
N ASN A 29 1.19 -21.18 -10.58
CA ASN A 29 1.39 -20.46 -11.83
C ASN A 29 2.29 -19.23 -11.57
N GLU A 30 3.46 -19.20 -12.20
CA GLU A 30 4.51 -18.21 -11.91
C GLU A 30 4.02 -16.77 -12.11
N GLU A 31 3.19 -16.53 -13.13
CA GLU A 31 2.73 -15.20 -13.49
C GLU A 31 1.71 -14.70 -12.46
N CYS A 32 0.76 -15.55 -12.08
CA CYS A 32 -0.27 -15.20 -11.11
C CYS A 32 0.27 -15.08 -9.69
N LEU A 33 1.18 -15.97 -9.26
CA LEU A 33 1.77 -15.91 -7.92
C LEU A 33 2.69 -14.70 -7.77
N LYS A 34 3.51 -14.40 -8.77
CA LYS A 34 4.39 -13.21 -8.76
C LYS A 34 3.57 -11.92 -8.75
N SER A 35 2.48 -11.88 -9.51
CA SER A 35 1.55 -10.73 -9.52
C SER A 35 0.85 -10.56 -8.18
N LEU A 36 0.33 -11.64 -7.59
CA LEU A 36 -0.30 -11.64 -6.27
C LEU A 36 0.66 -11.16 -5.18
N LEU A 37 1.88 -11.70 -5.15
CA LEU A 37 2.90 -11.33 -4.17
C LEU A 37 3.31 -9.87 -4.31
N SER A 38 3.56 -9.39 -5.54
CA SER A 38 3.89 -7.98 -5.79
C SER A 38 2.79 -7.04 -5.30
N ARG A 39 1.52 -7.39 -5.55
CA ARG A 39 0.33 -6.62 -5.10
C ARG A 39 0.15 -6.66 -3.60
N GLY A 40 0.26 -7.85 -3.01
CA GLY A 40 0.15 -8.05 -1.57
C GLY A 40 1.24 -7.33 -0.79
N LEU A 41 2.50 -7.39 -1.25
CA LEU A 41 3.61 -6.70 -0.60
C LEU A 41 3.40 -5.18 -0.65
N GLY A 42 3.01 -4.64 -1.81
CA GLY A 42 2.76 -3.20 -1.96
C GLY A 42 1.67 -2.69 -1.02
N LEU A 43 0.54 -3.39 -0.93
CA LEU A 43 -0.54 -3.05 0.00
C LEU A 43 -0.12 -3.23 1.46
N GLY A 44 0.62 -4.29 1.77
CA GLY A 44 1.14 -4.55 3.12
C GLY A 44 2.08 -3.45 3.60
N ILE A 45 2.95 -2.94 2.73
CA ILE A 45 3.87 -1.83 3.05
C ILE A 45 3.09 -0.55 3.34
N VAL A 46 2.08 -0.22 2.53
CA VAL A 46 1.23 0.97 2.74
C VAL A 46 0.45 0.84 4.05
N ALA A 47 -0.20 -0.30 4.28
CA ALA A 47 -0.97 -0.56 5.50
C ALA A 47 -0.08 -0.52 6.75
N GLY A 48 1.09 -1.17 6.70
CA GLY A 48 2.07 -1.16 7.78
C GLY A 48 2.60 0.24 8.09
N SER A 49 2.89 1.03 7.05
CA SER A 49 3.33 2.42 7.22
C SER A 49 2.26 3.31 7.86
N LEU A 50 0.99 3.10 7.53
CA LEU A 50 -0.12 3.81 8.16
C LEU A 50 -0.29 3.41 9.63
N LEU A 51 -0.19 2.12 9.95
CA LEU A 51 -0.29 1.63 11.33
C LEU A 51 0.78 2.21 12.26
N VAL A 52 1.99 2.49 11.75
CA VAL A 52 3.07 3.13 12.51
C VAL A 52 2.90 4.65 12.63
N LYS A 53 2.24 5.30 11.67
CA LYS A 53 1.98 6.75 11.67
C LYS A 53 0.77 7.17 12.49
N LEU A 54 -0.26 6.33 12.54
CA LEU A 54 -1.48 6.57 13.33
C LEU A 54 -1.23 6.85 14.84
N PRO A 55 -0.40 6.09 15.57
CA PRO A 55 -0.15 6.38 16.98
C PRO A 55 0.54 7.74 17.20
N GLN A 56 1.36 8.20 16.24
CA GLN A 56 1.97 9.53 16.29
C GLN A 56 0.91 10.63 16.12
N ILE A 57 -0.05 10.44 15.22
CA ILE A 57 -1.17 11.37 15.01
C ILE A 57 -2.10 11.42 16.23
N VAL A 58 -2.41 10.27 16.83
CA VAL A 58 -3.25 10.18 18.03
C VAL A 58 -2.60 10.89 19.23
N LYS A 59 -1.28 10.77 19.41
CA LYS A 59 -0.56 11.52 20.46
C LYS A 59 -0.68 13.04 20.29
N ILE A 60 -0.48 13.55 19.07
CA ILE A 60 -0.63 14.99 18.77
C ILE A 60 -2.05 15.46 19.06
N TYR A 61 -3.06 14.66 18.67
CA TYR A 61 -4.47 14.99 18.89
C TYR A 61 -4.84 14.99 20.38
N SER A 62 -4.33 14.04 21.16
CA SER A 62 -4.65 13.89 22.58
C SER A 62 -3.98 14.95 23.46
N GLU A 63 -2.72 15.31 23.19
CA GLU A 63 -1.97 16.27 24.00
C GLU A 63 -2.26 17.73 23.60
N LYS A 64 -2.87 17.97 22.43
CA LYS A 64 -3.01 19.32 21.82
C LYS A 64 -1.69 20.11 21.72
N SER A 65 -0.56 19.48 22.03
CA SER A 65 0.78 20.02 22.08
C SER A 65 1.72 19.06 21.36
N ALA A 66 2.60 19.60 20.52
CA ALA A 66 3.62 18.82 19.79
C ALA A 66 4.91 18.63 20.62
N GLU A 67 4.82 18.75 21.95
CA GLU A 67 5.94 18.53 22.85
C GLU A 67 6.48 17.09 22.73
N GLY A 68 7.70 16.97 22.19
CA GLY A 68 8.39 15.69 21.98
C GLY A 68 8.52 15.25 20.52
N ILE A 69 7.91 15.96 19.55
CA ILE A 69 8.13 15.73 18.11
C ILE A 69 9.02 16.83 17.54
N SER A 70 10.12 16.43 16.89
CA SER A 70 11.00 17.37 16.18
C SER A 70 10.31 17.84 14.90
N PHE A 71 9.93 19.13 14.85
CA PHE A 71 9.36 19.78 13.67
C PHE A 71 10.21 19.54 12.41
N TRP A 72 11.54 19.63 12.55
CA TRP A 72 12.49 19.38 11.48
C TRP A 72 12.47 17.93 10.99
N GLY A 73 12.30 16.96 11.89
CA GLY A 73 12.19 15.54 11.52
C GLY A 73 10.97 15.27 10.64
N VAL A 74 9.80 15.80 11.04
CA VAL A 74 8.56 15.65 10.27
C VAL A 74 8.63 16.40 8.94
N LEU A 75 9.23 17.59 8.91
CA LEU A 75 9.42 18.36 7.68
C LEU A 75 10.33 17.61 6.69
N CYS A 76 11.44 17.04 7.15
CA CYS A 76 12.32 16.22 6.32
C CYS A 76 11.60 14.95 5.81
N GLU A 77 10.79 14.30 6.65
CA GLU A 77 10.02 13.13 6.23
C GLU A 77 8.98 13.49 5.16
N LEU A 78 8.28 14.60 5.33
CA LEU A 78 7.34 15.12 4.35
C LEU A 78 8.02 15.46 3.02
N LEU A 79 9.17 16.15 3.07
CA LEU A 79 9.97 16.46 1.88
C LEU A 79 10.43 15.20 1.16
N ALA A 80 10.89 14.19 1.88
CA ALA A 80 11.32 12.92 1.29
C ALA A 80 10.17 12.19 0.58
N ILE A 81 8.98 12.16 1.18
CA ILE A 81 7.79 11.55 0.57
C ILE A 81 7.34 12.34 -0.66
N VAL A 82 7.32 13.68 -0.59
CA VAL A 82 6.96 14.54 -1.72
C VAL A 82 7.96 14.39 -2.86
N ALA A 83 9.26 14.37 -2.58
CA ALA A 83 10.30 14.18 -3.59
C ALA A 83 10.19 12.81 -4.27
N ASN A 84 10.00 11.72 -3.51
CA ASN A 84 9.76 10.40 -4.07
C ASN A 84 8.49 10.36 -4.92
N THR A 85 7.41 11.00 -4.45
CA THR A 85 6.14 11.06 -5.18
C THR A 85 6.29 11.86 -6.48
N ALA A 86 6.97 13.00 -6.44
CA ALA A 86 7.24 13.80 -7.64
C ALA A 86 8.12 13.03 -8.63
N TYR A 87 9.18 12.37 -8.16
CA TYR A 87 10.06 11.55 -8.98
C TYR A 87 9.30 10.40 -9.64
N SER A 88 8.49 9.67 -8.88
CA SER A 88 7.68 8.58 -9.42
C SER A 88 6.57 9.07 -10.35
N PHE A 89 6.02 10.28 -10.13
CA PHE A 89 5.03 10.89 -11.03
C PHE A 89 5.63 11.27 -12.39
N VAL A 90 6.80 11.92 -12.39
CA VAL A 90 7.51 12.32 -13.62
C VAL A 90 7.97 11.11 -14.42
N ASN A 91 8.53 10.10 -13.76
CA ASN A 91 8.97 8.88 -14.41
C ASN A 91 7.82 7.93 -14.79
N ARG A 92 6.57 8.33 -14.53
CA ARG A 92 5.36 7.52 -14.76
C ARG A 92 5.48 6.13 -14.16
N PHE A 93 6.19 6.01 -13.03
CA PHE A 93 6.15 4.77 -12.27
C PHE A 93 4.71 4.60 -11.81
N PRO A 94 4.05 3.49 -12.18
CA PRO A 94 2.63 3.37 -11.95
C PRO A 94 2.43 3.20 -10.43
N PHE A 95 2.01 4.29 -9.76
CA PHE A 95 1.63 4.30 -8.34
C PHE A 95 0.48 3.35 -8.01
N ARG A 96 -0.21 2.92 -9.05
CA ARG A 96 -1.07 1.77 -9.02
C ARG A 96 -0.32 0.64 -9.71
N GLN A 97 -0.26 -0.53 -9.10
CA GLN A 97 -0.10 -1.79 -9.85
C GLN A 97 -1.36 -2.10 -10.71
N LEU A 98 -1.99 -1.06 -11.25
CA LEU A 98 -3.17 -1.10 -12.09
C LEU A 98 -2.69 -0.96 -13.53
N SER A 99 -2.09 -2.05 -14.02
CA SER A 99 -2.07 -2.31 -15.45
C SER A 99 -3.52 -2.61 -15.87
N SER A 100 -4.09 -1.72 -16.67
CA SER A 100 -4.61 -2.17 -17.96
C SER A 100 -3.45 -2.21 -18.94
#